data_AF-A0A3D1AIZ9-F1
#
_entry.id   AF-A0A3D1AIZ9-F1
#
_cell.length_a   1.000
_cell.length_b   1.000
_cell.length_c   1.000
_cell.angle_alpha   90.00
_cell.angle_beta   90.00
_cell.angle_gamma   90.00
#
_symmetry.space_group_name_H-M   'P 1'
#
loop_
_entity.id
_entity.type
_entity.pdbx_description
1 polymer ?
#
loop_
_entity_poly.entity_id
_entity_poly.type
_entity_poly.pdbx_seq_one_letter_code
_entity_poly.pdbx_strand_id
1 'polypeptide(L)'
;MKWAVKFTGRVRKQKEKLPARVREALFQLVRDIEATGPVRGDWPNYSRLSDGNHHCHLKKGHPTYVVVWRENKGQIRLIEVIYAGSHEKAPY
;
A
#
# COMPACT_ATOMS: atom_id res chain seq x y z
N MET A 1 -0.71 -19.26 7.71
CA MET A 1 0.59 -18.55 7.61
C MET A 1 0.35 -17.14 7.07
N LYS A 2 0.88 -16.10 7.72
CA LYS A 2 0.67 -14.68 7.39
C LYS A 2 1.68 -14.17 6.35
N TRP A 3 1.32 -13.14 5.60
CA TRP A 3 2.25 -12.38 4.75
C TRP A 3 3.06 -11.42 5.61
N ALA A 4 4.34 -11.26 5.31
CA ALA A 4 5.17 -10.23 5.92
C ALA A 4 5.08 -8.95 5.09
N VAL A 5 4.75 -7.82 5.71
CA VAL A 5 4.70 -6.51 5.03
C VAL A 5 5.83 -5.63 5.53
N LYS A 6 6.66 -5.12 4.61
CA LYS A 6 7.76 -4.21 4.91
C LYS A 6 7.53 -2.85 4.26
N PHE A 7 7.84 -1.79 5.01
CA PHE A 7 7.92 -0.43 4.47
C PHE A 7 9.35 -0.12 4.02
N THR A 8 9.49 0.35 2.78
CA THR A 8 10.77 0.94 2.31
C THR A 8 11.16 2.15 3.14
N GLY A 9 12.45 2.53 3.12
CA GLY A 9 12.93 3.72 3.84
C GLY A 9 12.20 5.00 3.43
N ARG A 10 11.80 5.12 2.16
CA ARG A 10 10.96 6.21 1.66
C ARG A 10 9.60 6.23 2.36
N VAL A 11 8.90 5.09 2.39
CA VAL A 11 7.55 5.00 2.96
C VAL A 11 7.55 5.22 4.46
N ARG A 12 8.61 4.81 5.18
CA ARG A 12 8.74 5.10 6.62
C ARG A 12 8.65 6.61 6.91
N LYS A 13 9.32 7.43 6.10
CA LYS A 13 9.26 8.90 6.21
C LYS A 13 7.93 9.47 5.70
N GLN A 14 7.33 8.86 4.68
CA GLN A 14 6.06 9.34 4.11
C GLN A 14 4.88 9.09 5.06
N LYS A 15 4.78 7.89 5.66
CA LYS A 15 3.68 7.52 6.55
C LYS A 15 3.57 8.43 7.78
N GLU A 16 4.70 8.96 8.24
CA GLU A 16 4.76 9.91 9.36
C GLU A 16 4.14 11.26 9.03
N LYS A 17 4.15 11.65 7.74
CA LYS A 17 3.60 12.91 7.24
C LYS A 17 2.15 12.80 6.78
N LEU A 18 1.56 11.61 6.81
CA LEU A 18 0.17 11.40 6.41
C LEU A 18 -0.79 11.97 7.45
N PRO A 19 -1.93 12.56 7.04
CA PRO A 19 -3.01 12.88 7.96
C PRO A 19 -3.44 11.63 8.75
N ALA A 20 -3.84 11.81 10.01
CA ALA A 20 -4.09 10.69 10.94
C ALA A 20 -5.00 9.61 10.36
N ARG A 21 -6.16 9.98 9.80
CA ARG A 21 -7.11 9.04 9.17
C ARG A 21 -6.54 8.30 7.96
N VAL A 22 -5.68 8.95 7.17
CA VAL A 22 -5.03 8.30 6.01
C VAL A 22 -4.00 7.28 6.50
N ARG A 23 -3.27 7.63 7.57
CA ARG A 23 -2.31 6.72 8.21
C ARG A 23 -3.01 5.51 8.84
N GLU A 24 -4.15 5.70 9.48
CA GLU A 24 -4.99 4.62 10.00
C GLU A 24 -5.46 3.68 8.90
N ALA A 25 -5.97 4.22 7.79
CA ALA A 25 -6.34 3.44 6.62
C ALA A 25 -5.15 2.64 6.05
N LEU A 26 -3.96 3.24 5.98
CA LEU A 26 -2.73 2.54 5.57
C LEU A 26 -2.44 1.35 6.48
N PHE A 27 -2.52 1.52 7.81
CA PHE A 27 -2.26 0.43 8.74
C PHE A 27 -3.36 -0.65 8.73
N GLN A 28 -4.61 -0.29 8.46
CA GLN A 28 -5.67 -1.26 8.24
C GLN A 28 -5.39 -2.08 6.97
N LEU A 29 -4.99 -1.43 5.87
CA LEU A 29 -4.60 -2.14 4.65
C LEU A 29 -3.47 -3.12 4.92
N VAL A 30 -2.43 -2.70 5.66
CA VAL A 30 -1.32 -3.57 6.02
C VAL A 30 -1.81 -4.80 6.79
N ARG A 31 -2.67 -4.62 7.80
CA ARG A 31 -3.21 -5.74 8.58
C ARG A 31 -3.93 -6.75 7.73
N ASP A 32 -4.83 -6.33 6.84
CA ASP A 32 -5.49 -7.32 6.00
C ASP A 32 -4.62 -7.84 4.84
N ILE A 33 -3.56 -7.13 4.38
CA ILE A 33 -2.53 -7.74 3.51
C ILE A 33 -1.80 -8.87 4.26
N GLU A 34 -1.41 -8.64 5.52
CA GLU A 34 -0.76 -9.66 6.35
C GLU A 34 -1.66 -10.89 6.55
N ALA A 35 -2.97 -10.68 6.65
CA ALA A 35 -3.96 -11.75 6.86
C ALA A 35 -4.32 -12.51 5.57
N THR A 36 -4.63 -11.79 4.49
CA THR A 36 -5.28 -12.36 3.29
C THR A 36 -4.41 -12.29 2.03
N GLY A 37 -3.34 -11.50 2.05
CA GLY A 37 -2.39 -11.38 0.95
C GLY A 37 -2.51 -10.10 0.12
N PRO A 38 -1.74 -10.00 -0.97
CA PRO A 38 -1.52 -8.75 -1.70
C PRO A 38 -2.67 -8.32 -2.60
N VAL A 39 -3.58 -9.22 -2.95
CA VAL A 39 -4.73 -8.90 -3.78
C VAL A 39 -5.83 -8.34 -2.89
N ARG A 40 -6.24 -7.10 -3.18
CA ARG A 40 -7.13 -6.31 -2.33
C ARG A 40 -8.30 -5.73 -3.10
N GLY A 41 -8.99 -6.57 -3.88
CA GLY A 41 -10.17 -6.16 -4.66
C GLY A 41 -11.31 -5.59 -3.81
N ASP A 42 -11.27 -5.83 -2.50
CA ASP A 42 -12.15 -5.25 -1.47
C ASP A 42 -11.78 -3.81 -1.08
N TRP A 43 -10.58 -3.35 -1.42
CA TRP A 43 -10.14 -1.97 -1.13
C TRP A 43 -10.54 -0.98 -2.23
N PRO A 44 -10.82 0.28 -1.88
CA PRO A 44 -11.29 1.27 -2.83
C PRO A 44 -10.32 1.46 -4.00
N ASN A 45 -10.85 1.38 -5.22
CA ASN A 45 -10.11 1.58 -6.47
C ASN A 45 -8.82 0.75 -6.54
N TYR A 46 -8.90 -0.51 -6.10
CA TYR A 46 -7.79 -1.42 -6.22
C TYR A 46 -7.51 -1.78 -7.67
N SER A 47 -6.24 -1.77 -8.06
CA SER A 47 -5.78 -2.24 -9.36
C SER A 47 -4.44 -2.95 -9.21
N ARG A 48 -4.26 -4.05 -9.95
CA ARG A 48 -2.93 -4.60 -10.22
C ARG A 48 -2.32 -3.80 -11.38
N LEU A 49 -1.08 -3.39 -11.21
CA LEU A 49 -0.32 -2.58 -12.15
C LEU A 49 0.70 -3.45 -12.90
N SER A 50 1.45 -2.82 -13.80
CA SER A 50 2.62 -3.45 -14.41
C SER A 50 3.63 -3.93 -13.35
N ASP A 51 4.45 -4.91 -13.74
CA ASP A 51 5.56 -5.44 -12.94
C ASP A 51 5.18 -6.12 -11.60
N GLY A 52 3.91 -6.47 -11.41
CA GLY A 52 3.43 -7.10 -10.18
C GLY A 52 3.28 -6.10 -9.02
N ASN A 53 3.16 -4.81 -9.34
CA ASN A 53 2.78 -3.79 -8.39
C ASN A 53 1.26 -3.76 -8.20
N HIS A 54 0.83 -3.22 -7.08
CA HIS A 54 -0.54 -3.09 -6.65
C HIS A 54 -0.80 -1.66 -6.19
N HIS A 55 -2.02 -1.18 -6.42
CA HIS A 55 -2.50 0.15 -6.07
C HIS A 55 -3.82 -0.01 -5.32
N CYS A 56 -4.05 0.81 -4.29
CA CYS A 56 -5.41 1.16 -3.86
C CYS A 56 -5.45 2.59 -3.31
N HIS A 57 -6.67 3.13 -3.16
CA HIS A 57 -6.89 4.43 -2.54
C HIS A 57 -7.09 4.28 -1.03
N LEU A 58 -6.40 5.12 -0.25
CA LEU A 58 -6.56 5.26 1.20
C LEU A 58 -7.62 6.30 1.57
N LYS A 59 -7.76 7.34 0.74
CA LYS A 59 -8.73 8.42 0.92
C LYS A 59 -9.08 9.01 -0.44
N LYS A 60 -10.38 9.15 -0.73
CA LYS A 60 -10.92 9.86 -1.91
C LYS A 60 -11.03 11.38 -1.66
N GLY A 61 -11.14 12.17 -2.73
CA GLY A 61 -11.31 13.63 -2.67
C GLY A 61 -10.02 14.40 -2.96
N HIS A 62 -9.94 15.69 -2.58
CA HIS A 62 -8.75 16.52 -2.81
C HIS A 62 -8.07 16.92 -1.48
N PRO A 63 -6.81 16.53 -1.24
CA PRO A 63 -6.01 15.60 -2.05
C PRO A 63 -6.45 14.14 -1.86
N THR A 64 -6.35 13.35 -2.93
CA THR A 64 -6.54 11.90 -2.91
C THR A 64 -5.25 11.26 -2.42
N TYR A 65 -5.36 10.28 -1.53
CA TYR A 65 -4.22 9.52 -1.04
C TYR A 65 -4.29 8.08 -1.50
N VAL A 66 -3.14 7.57 -1.93
CA VAL A 66 -2.97 6.21 -2.46
C VAL A 66 -1.75 5.55 -1.86
N VAL A 67 -1.68 4.25 -2.07
CA VAL A 67 -0.57 3.40 -1.62
C VAL A 67 -0.22 2.42 -2.73
N VAL A 68 1.08 2.14 -2.84
CA VAL A 68 1.65 1.21 -3.81
C VAL A 68 2.45 0.16 -3.07
N TRP A 69 2.23 -1.10 -3.41
CA TRP A 69 3.02 -2.22 -2.91
C TRP A 69 3.33 -3.23 -4.01
N ARG A 70 4.31 -4.08 -3.77
CA ARG A 70 4.72 -5.13 -4.70
C ARG A 70 4.92 -6.47 -4.00
N GLU A 71 4.62 -7.54 -4.71
CA GLU A 71 4.94 -8.91 -4.28
C GLU A 71 6.43 -9.17 -4.55
N ASN A 72 7.19 -9.63 -3.55
CA ASN A 72 8.55 -10.10 -3.79
C ASN A 72 8.49 -11.52 -4.37
N LYS A 73 9.12 -11.74 -5.54
CA LYS A 73 9.07 -13.01 -6.29
C LYS A 73 9.90 -14.15 -5.66
N GLY A 74 10.72 -13.87 -4.64
CA GLY A 74 11.39 -14.93 -3.88
C GLY A 74 10.38 -15.70 -3.02
N GLN A 75 10.56 -17.02 -2.83
CA GLN A 75 9.64 -17.99 -2.20
C GLN A 75 9.04 -17.63 -0.81
N ILE A 76 9.37 -16.46 -0.25
CA ILE A 76 8.85 -15.91 1.00
C ILE A 76 7.63 -15.02 0.67
N ARG A 77 6.50 -15.23 1.37
CA ARG A 77 5.30 -14.37 1.33
C ARG A 77 5.60 -12.96 1.86
N LEU A 78 6.35 -12.17 1.09
CA LEU A 78 6.87 -10.87 1.45
C LEU A 78 6.30 -9.80 0.51
N ILE A 79 5.69 -8.79 1.10
CA ILE A 79 5.19 -7.59 0.43
C ILE A 79 6.04 -6.40 0.83
N GLU A 80 6.38 -5.57 -0.16
CA GLU A 80 7.03 -4.29 0.08
C GLU A 80 6.10 -3.14 -0.30
N VAL A 81 5.79 -2.28 0.66
CA VAL A 81 5.10 -1.01 0.40
C VAL A 81 6.16 -0.01 -0.08
N ILE A 82 6.02 0.42 -1.33
CA ILE A 82 7.01 1.25 -2.03
C ILE A 82 6.63 2.74 -2.06
N TYR A 83 5.35 3.06 -1.84
CA TYR A 83 4.89 4.44 -1.75
C TYR A 83 3.58 4.55 -0.95
N ALA A 84 3.43 5.62 -0.17
CA ALA A 84 2.16 6.06 0.40
C ALA A 84 2.12 7.60 0.41
N GLY A 85 1.10 8.20 -0.19
CA GLY A 85 1.08 9.66 -0.38
C GLY A 85 -0.03 10.13 -1.30
N SER A 86 0.06 11.36 -1.80
CA SER A 86 -0.93 11.88 -2.74
C SER A 86 -0.91 11.11 -4.06
N HIS A 87 -2.07 11.00 -4.72
CA HIS A 87 -2.18 10.33 -6.03
C HIS A 87 -1.23 10.95 -7.08
N GLU A 88 -1.15 12.27 -7.13
CA GLU A 88 -0.33 13.03 -8.08
C GLU A 88 1.18 12.72 -8.03
N LYS A 89 1.68 12.19 -6.91
CA LYS A 89 3.11 11.89 -6.71
C LYS A 89 3.39 10.38 -6.68
N ALA A 90 2.39 9.57 -7.01
CA ALA A 90 2.53 8.12 -7.01
C ALA A 90 3.43 7.64 -8.16
N PRO A 91 4.30 6.63 -7.93
CA PRO A 91 5.25 6.15 -8.92
C PRO A 91 4.60 5.09 -9.84
N TYR A 92 3.77 5.55 -10.77
CA TYR A 92 3.22 4.74 -11.86
C TYR A 92 3.73 5.23 -13.20
#